data_AF-A0AAD9BP83-F1
#
_entry.id   AF-A0AAD9BP83-F1
#
_cell.length_a   1.000
_cell.length_b   1.000
_cell.length_c   1.000
_cell.angle_alpha   90.00
_cell.angle_beta   90.00
_cell.angle_gamma   90.00
#
_symmetry.space_group_name_H-M   'P 1'
#
loop_
_entity.id
_entity.type
_entity.pdbx_description
1 polymer ?
#
loop_
_entity_poly.entity_id
_entity_poly.type
_entity_poly.pdbx_seq_one_letter_code
_entity_poly.pdbx_strand_id
1 'polypeptide(L)'
;MEANQKSLSKVALAEICAKSERYIGTEGGGMDQSISFLAERGTAKLIEFQPLRATDVKLPDGAVFVISNCCVEMNKAASAHFNIRVVECRIATKMLAQARGLDSGRMLKLEMLALVDEALHPEPYNREEICKALGITPEQFSTELLSANTQQETHFKLHQRARHVYGEAARVLQFKSVCDSAESIQRLGDLMNQSHASCRDLYECSCPELDQLVDICLKSGSVGSRLTGAGWGGCAVSMVPDEKVESFLKAVSEAYYRPDPRRAGMEKQSLFVSKPGGGAAIFIEE
;
A
#
# COMPACT_ATOMS: atom_id res chain seq x y z
N MET A 1 2.23 14.09 -23.42
CA MET A 1 3.56 13.51 -23.67
C MET A 1 3.57 13.00 -25.09
N GLU A 2 4.57 13.38 -25.87
CA GLU A 2 4.67 13.03 -27.28
C GLU A 2 5.79 12.00 -27.48
N ALA A 3 5.44 10.81 -27.94
CA ALA A 3 6.39 9.76 -28.28
C ALA A 3 5.80 8.91 -29.41
N ASN A 4 6.63 8.44 -30.34
CA ASN A 4 6.19 7.66 -31.52
C ASN A 4 5.03 8.32 -32.29
N GLN A 5 5.10 9.64 -32.51
CA GLN A 5 4.09 10.44 -33.22
C GLN A 5 2.68 10.37 -32.59
N LYS A 6 2.58 9.98 -31.31
CA LYS A 6 1.33 9.99 -30.56
C LYS A 6 1.43 10.95 -29.39
N SER A 7 0.35 11.69 -29.15
CA SER A 7 0.19 12.54 -27.98
C SER A 7 -0.83 11.91 -27.04
N LEU A 8 -0.39 11.62 -25.81
CA LEU A 8 -1.24 11.10 -24.74
C LEU A 8 -1.13 11.99 -23.50
N SER A 9 -2.25 12.13 -22.79
CA SER A 9 -2.25 12.77 -21.47
C SER A 9 -1.53 11.88 -20.45
N LYS A 10 -0.99 12.49 -19.39
CA LYS A 10 -0.36 11.75 -18.28
C LYS A 10 -1.35 10.79 -17.60
N VAL A 11 -2.63 11.18 -17.51
CA VAL A 11 -3.72 10.34 -17.01
C VAL A 11 -3.90 9.10 -17.89
N ALA A 12 -4.00 9.29 -19.22
CA ALA A 12 -4.15 8.17 -20.14
C ALA A 12 -2.95 7.21 -20.08
N LEU A 13 -1.72 7.73 -19.98
CA LEU A 13 -0.53 6.92 -19.81
C LEU A 13 -0.55 6.11 -18.51
N ALA A 14 -0.91 6.72 -17.38
CA ALA A 14 -1.06 6.03 -16.12
C ALA A 14 -2.08 4.89 -16.19
N GLU A 15 -3.25 5.12 -16.77
CA GLU A 15 -4.31 4.11 -16.90
C GLU A 15 -3.92 2.95 -17.84
N ILE A 16 -3.25 3.26 -18.95
CA ILE A 16 -2.75 2.24 -19.89
C ILE A 16 -1.66 1.40 -19.22
N CYS A 17 -0.68 2.05 -18.59
CA CYS A 17 0.43 1.36 -17.93
C CYS A 17 -0.04 0.50 -16.76
N ALA A 18 -1.02 0.95 -15.97
CA ALA A 18 -1.60 0.17 -14.88
C ALA A 18 -2.26 -1.12 -15.38
N LYS A 19 -2.93 -1.07 -16.54
CA LYS A 19 -3.49 -2.27 -17.18
C LYS A 19 -2.40 -3.15 -17.78
N SER A 20 -1.40 -2.56 -18.43
CA SER A 20 -0.34 -3.32 -19.11
C SER A 20 0.58 -4.05 -18.14
N GLU A 21 0.84 -3.50 -16.95
CA GLU A 21 1.68 -4.19 -15.96
C GLU A 21 1.11 -5.56 -15.59
N ARG A 22 -0.21 -5.72 -15.61
CA ARG A 22 -0.87 -7.00 -15.31
C ARG A 22 -0.50 -8.13 -16.26
N TYR A 23 0.04 -7.82 -17.44
CA TYR A 23 0.56 -8.85 -18.35
C TYR A 23 1.76 -9.62 -17.77
N ILE A 24 2.43 -9.11 -16.73
CA ILE A 24 3.48 -9.85 -16.02
C ILE A 24 2.91 -10.87 -15.01
N GLY A 25 1.59 -10.91 -14.82
CA GLY A 25 0.89 -11.84 -13.93
C GLY A 25 0.48 -11.27 -12.58
N THR A 26 0.78 -10.01 -12.28
CA THR A 26 0.32 -9.32 -11.07
C THR A 26 -1.06 -8.72 -11.27
N GLU A 27 -1.94 -8.80 -10.27
CA GLU A 27 -3.26 -8.15 -10.31
C GLU A 27 -3.26 -6.79 -9.57
N GLY A 28 -2.20 -6.02 -9.80
CA GLY A 28 -1.97 -4.73 -9.14
C GLY A 28 -3.04 -3.66 -9.43
N GLY A 29 -3.05 -2.67 -8.53
CA GLY A 29 -3.78 -1.41 -8.70
C GLY A 29 -3.07 -0.44 -9.66
N GLY A 30 -3.49 0.83 -9.62
CA GLY A 30 -2.96 1.89 -10.49
C GLY A 30 -2.08 2.93 -9.79
N MET A 31 -1.77 2.76 -8.50
CA MET A 31 -1.09 3.77 -7.69
C MET A 31 0.30 4.11 -8.25
N ASP A 32 1.13 3.09 -8.49
CA ASP A 32 2.54 3.24 -8.84
C ASP A 32 2.72 3.94 -10.19
N GLN A 33 1.91 3.56 -11.18
CA GLN A 33 1.91 4.16 -12.51
C GLN A 33 1.32 5.58 -12.46
N SER A 34 0.25 5.77 -11.68
CA SER A 34 -0.35 7.10 -11.49
C SER A 34 0.63 8.09 -10.87
N ILE A 35 1.31 7.73 -9.78
CA ILE A 35 2.29 8.65 -9.17
C ILE A 35 3.51 8.86 -10.07
N SER A 36 3.94 7.83 -10.81
CA SER A 36 5.05 7.95 -11.77
C SER A 36 4.78 9.01 -12.83
N PHE A 37 3.55 9.09 -13.38
CA PHE A 37 3.21 10.12 -14.38
C PHE A 37 2.77 11.45 -13.76
N LEU A 38 1.97 11.42 -12.68
CA LEU A 38 1.25 12.58 -12.14
C LEU A 38 1.98 13.28 -10.97
N ALA A 39 3.11 12.77 -10.52
CA ALA A 39 3.90 13.45 -9.48
C ALA A 39 4.39 14.83 -9.94
N GLU A 40 4.46 15.74 -8.98
CA GLU A 40 4.98 17.08 -9.13
C GLU A 40 5.95 17.36 -8.00
N ARG A 41 7.06 18.05 -8.33
CA ARG A 41 8.14 18.28 -7.38
C ARG A 41 7.64 19.14 -6.21
N GLY A 42 7.95 18.71 -4.99
CA GLY A 42 7.64 19.45 -3.76
C GLY A 42 6.28 19.16 -3.13
N THR A 43 5.45 18.31 -3.73
CA THR A 43 4.10 17.99 -3.23
C THR A 43 3.84 16.48 -3.29
N ALA A 44 3.23 15.92 -2.24
CA ALA A 44 2.66 14.58 -2.32
C ALA A 44 1.31 14.64 -3.05
N LYS A 45 0.77 13.49 -3.47
CA LYS A 45 -0.53 13.43 -4.15
C LYS A 45 -1.47 12.47 -3.43
N LEU A 46 -2.70 12.90 -3.18
CA LEU A 46 -3.84 12.00 -2.99
C LEU A 46 -4.28 11.53 -4.38
N ILE A 47 -4.10 10.23 -4.65
CA ILE A 47 -4.53 9.61 -5.90
C ILE A 47 -5.90 8.95 -5.67
N GLU A 48 -6.86 9.34 -6.48
CA GLU A 48 -8.22 8.79 -6.48
C GLU A 48 -8.45 8.04 -7.78
N PHE A 49 -9.33 7.02 -7.74
CA PHE A 49 -9.65 6.19 -8.88
C PHE A 49 -11.16 6.27 -9.16
N GLN A 50 -11.55 6.05 -10.43
CA GLN A 50 -12.95 6.10 -10.90
C GLN A 50 -13.65 7.46 -10.67
N PRO A 51 -13.20 8.56 -11.33
CA PRO A 51 -12.12 8.64 -12.32
C PRO A 51 -10.73 8.84 -11.71
N LEU A 52 -9.65 8.64 -12.49
CA LEU A 52 -8.29 8.90 -12.03
C LEU A 52 -8.07 10.40 -11.80
N ARG A 53 -7.74 10.78 -10.56
CA ARG A 53 -7.37 12.14 -10.16
C ARG A 53 -6.14 12.13 -9.26
N ALA A 54 -5.34 13.19 -9.32
CA ALA A 54 -4.25 13.44 -8.39
C ALA A 54 -4.43 14.83 -7.80
N THR A 55 -4.57 14.91 -6.48
CA THR A 55 -4.74 16.17 -5.74
C THR A 55 -3.55 16.38 -4.83
N ASP A 56 -3.03 17.60 -4.81
CA ASP A 56 -1.90 17.99 -3.99
C ASP A 56 -2.16 17.78 -2.51
N VAL A 57 -1.11 17.29 -1.83
CA VAL A 57 -1.04 17.16 -0.38
C VAL A 57 0.28 17.78 0.04
N LYS A 58 0.19 18.98 0.64
CA LYS A 58 1.34 19.61 1.28
C LYS A 58 1.71 18.77 2.51
N LEU A 59 2.90 18.20 2.51
CA LEU A 59 3.43 17.51 3.68
C LEU A 59 3.77 18.55 4.76
N PRO A 60 3.69 18.20 6.06
CA PRO A 60 3.99 19.13 7.13
C PRO A 60 5.45 19.62 7.06
N ASP A 61 5.66 20.86 7.45
CA ASP A 61 7.00 21.39 7.68
C ASP A 61 7.60 20.79 8.98
N GLY A 62 8.92 20.71 9.11
CA GLY A 62 9.58 20.22 10.32
C GLY A 62 9.78 18.71 10.40
N ALA A 63 9.47 17.96 9.34
CA ALA A 63 9.82 16.55 9.22
C ALA A 63 10.16 16.17 7.78
N VAL A 64 11.04 15.17 7.64
CA VAL A 64 11.35 14.52 6.36
C VAL A 64 10.96 13.05 6.37
N PHE A 65 10.78 12.49 5.17
CA PHE A 65 10.62 11.06 5.00
C PHE A 65 11.99 10.42 4.72
N VAL A 66 12.32 9.40 5.50
CA VAL A 66 13.51 8.57 5.31
C VAL A 66 13.05 7.19 4.84
N ILE A 67 13.66 6.70 3.76
CA ILE A 67 13.45 5.37 3.22
C ILE A 67 14.55 4.46 3.76
N SER A 68 14.14 3.29 4.25
CA SER A 68 15.02 2.25 4.76
C SER A 68 14.62 0.88 4.18
N ASN A 69 15.48 0.26 3.38
CA ASN A 69 15.28 -1.07 2.81
C ASN A 69 15.66 -2.16 3.82
N CYS A 70 14.78 -3.13 4.08
CA CYS A 70 15.07 -4.24 4.99
C CYS A 70 16.03 -5.27 4.38
N CYS A 71 16.36 -5.13 3.09
CA CYS A 71 17.26 -5.99 2.32
C CYS A 71 16.72 -7.40 2.07
N VAL A 72 15.41 -7.60 2.23
CA VAL A 72 14.70 -8.80 1.78
C VAL A 72 14.06 -8.48 0.44
N GLU A 73 14.44 -9.20 -0.60
CA GLU A 73 13.84 -9.06 -1.93
C GLU A 73 12.52 -9.80 -2.00
N MET A 74 11.51 -9.13 -2.55
CA MET A 74 10.20 -9.74 -2.84
C MET A 74 9.83 -9.50 -4.30
N ASN A 75 9.91 -10.56 -5.10
CA ASN A 75 9.40 -10.55 -6.46
C ASN A 75 7.90 -10.86 -6.46
N LYS A 76 7.09 -9.80 -6.66
CA LYS A 76 5.63 -9.89 -6.66
C LYS A 76 5.07 -10.78 -7.78
N ALA A 77 5.71 -10.79 -8.95
CA ALA A 77 5.24 -11.57 -10.09
C ALA A 77 5.57 -13.07 -9.95
N ALA A 78 6.59 -13.40 -9.17
CA ALA A 78 7.04 -14.77 -8.96
C ALA A 78 6.31 -15.49 -7.81
N SER A 79 5.48 -14.80 -7.02
CA SER A 79 4.75 -15.39 -5.89
C SER A 79 3.24 -15.11 -5.98
N ALA A 80 2.45 -15.99 -5.35
CA ALA A 80 1.00 -15.81 -5.30
C ALA A 80 0.54 -14.83 -4.22
N HIS A 81 1.39 -14.51 -3.23
CA HIS A 81 1.02 -13.72 -2.04
C HIS A 81 0.22 -12.46 -2.34
N PHE A 82 0.66 -11.70 -3.35
CA PHE A 82 -0.02 -10.47 -3.77
C PHE A 82 -1.41 -10.75 -4.34
N ASN A 83 -1.53 -11.68 -5.29
CA ASN A 83 -2.79 -11.99 -5.95
C ASN A 83 -3.79 -12.67 -4.99
N ILE A 84 -3.31 -13.46 -4.01
CA ILE A 84 -4.16 -14.03 -2.94
C ILE A 84 -4.89 -12.91 -2.20
N ARG A 85 -4.19 -11.83 -1.82
CA ARG A 85 -4.82 -10.68 -1.15
C ARG A 85 -5.85 -9.97 -2.04
N VAL A 86 -5.57 -9.85 -3.33
CA VAL A 86 -6.52 -9.28 -4.31
C VAL A 86 -7.79 -10.13 -4.37
N VAL A 87 -7.64 -11.46 -4.44
CA VAL A 87 -8.76 -12.41 -4.46
C VAL A 87 -9.56 -12.35 -3.15
N GLU A 88 -8.91 -12.37 -1.99
CA GLU A 88 -9.57 -12.24 -0.68
C GLU A 88 -10.41 -10.95 -0.61
N CYS A 89 -9.87 -9.81 -1.06
CA CYS A 89 -10.60 -8.54 -1.09
C CYS A 89 -11.78 -8.55 -2.08
N ARG A 90 -11.61 -9.18 -3.25
CA ARG A 90 -12.65 -9.33 -4.27
C ARG A 90 -13.83 -10.14 -3.74
N ILE A 91 -13.54 -11.28 -3.10
CA ILE A 91 -14.55 -12.15 -2.48
C ILE A 91 -15.27 -11.40 -1.36
N ALA A 92 -14.52 -10.78 -0.44
CA ALA A 92 -15.10 -10.01 0.67
C ALA A 92 -16.03 -8.89 0.16
N THR A 93 -15.63 -8.17 -0.89
CA THR A 93 -16.45 -7.12 -1.51
C THR A 93 -17.79 -7.67 -2.03
N LYS A 94 -17.77 -8.82 -2.73
CA LYS A 94 -19.00 -9.45 -3.24
C LYS A 94 -19.92 -9.90 -2.10
N MET A 95 -19.38 -10.49 -1.05
CA MET A 95 -20.16 -10.91 0.12
C MET A 95 -20.78 -9.72 0.85
N LEU A 96 -20.03 -8.64 1.05
CA LEU A 96 -20.54 -7.41 1.65
C LEU A 96 -21.62 -6.75 0.80
N ALA A 97 -21.47 -6.75 -0.53
CA ALA A 97 -22.48 -6.24 -1.45
C ALA A 97 -23.78 -7.05 -1.40
N GLN A 98 -23.69 -8.38 -1.27
CA GLN A 98 -24.85 -9.24 -1.13
C GLN A 98 -25.55 -9.04 0.23
N ALA A 99 -24.78 -8.93 1.32
CA ALA A 99 -25.32 -8.71 2.66
C ALA A 99 -26.15 -7.41 2.76
N ARG A 100 -25.86 -6.41 1.92
CA ARG A 100 -26.60 -5.14 1.88
C ARG A 100 -27.70 -5.04 0.83
N GLY A 101 -27.81 -6.00 -0.08
CA GLY A 101 -28.49 -5.78 -1.36
C GLY A 101 -27.67 -4.86 -2.27
N LEU A 102 -27.67 -5.16 -3.57
CA LEU A 102 -26.74 -4.62 -4.58
C LEU A 102 -26.81 -3.09 -4.83
N ASP A 103 -27.58 -2.33 -4.06
CA ASP A 103 -28.03 -0.97 -4.39
C ASP A 103 -27.55 0.12 -3.40
N SER A 104 -26.36 -0.04 -2.81
CA SER A 104 -25.84 0.89 -1.79
C SER A 104 -24.85 1.92 -2.35
N GLY A 105 -25.40 2.94 -3.01
CA GLY A 105 -24.67 4.17 -3.31
C GLY A 105 -24.29 4.93 -2.02
N ARG A 106 -22.99 5.21 -1.85
CA ARG A 106 -22.36 6.15 -0.90
C ARG A 106 -22.65 5.92 0.59
N MET A 107 -21.91 4.99 1.21
CA MET A 107 -21.76 4.95 2.67
C MET A 107 -20.40 5.49 3.14
N LEU A 108 -20.38 6.00 4.37
CA LEU A 108 -19.17 6.49 5.03
C LEU A 108 -18.27 5.29 5.40
N LYS A 109 -16.95 5.46 5.32
CA LYS A 109 -15.97 4.37 5.55
C LYS A 109 -16.07 3.75 6.96
N LEU A 110 -16.47 4.51 7.99
CA LEU A 110 -16.69 3.97 9.34
C LEU A 110 -17.87 3.00 9.41
N GLU A 111 -18.93 3.27 8.64
CA GLU A 111 -20.10 2.41 8.55
C GLU A 111 -19.81 1.11 7.77
N MET A 112 -18.69 1.08 7.03
CA MET A 112 -18.19 -0.15 6.38
C MET A 112 -17.47 -1.07 7.35
N LEU A 113 -16.78 -0.54 8.38
CA LEU A 113 -16.10 -1.38 9.37
C LEU A 113 -17.10 -2.16 10.23
N ALA A 114 -18.19 -1.51 10.65
CA ALA A 114 -19.28 -2.18 11.36
C ALA A 114 -19.91 -3.28 10.49
N LEU A 115 -20.16 -3.00 9.20
CA LEU A 115 -20.66 -4.02 8.27
C LEU A 115 -19.73 -5.21 8.14
N VAL A 116 -18.41 -4.98 8.07
CA VAL A 116 -17.44 -6.07 8.00
C VAL A 116 -17.57 -6.98 9.22
N ASP A 117 -17.68 -6.40 10.41
CA ASP A 117 -17.81 -7.16 11.66
C ASP A 117 -19.16 -7.90 11.76
N GLU A 118 -20.22 -7.36 11.15
CA GLU A 118 -21.55 -7.98 11.13
C GLU A 118 -21.70 -9.07 10.05
N ALA A 119 -21.12 -8.86 8.87
CA ALA A 119 -21.36 -9.68 7.68
C ALA A 119 -20.29 -10.74 7.42
N LEU A 120 -19.08 -10.59 7.96
CA LEU A 120 -17.97 -11.52 7.75
C LEU A 120 -17.46 -12.04 9.11
N HIS A 121 -17.45 -13.35 9.31
CA HIS A 121 -16.87 -13.94 10.52
C HIS A 121 -15.34 -13.92 10.47
N PRO A 122 -14.64 -13.92 11.63
CA PRO A 122 -13.18 -13.79 11.66
C PRO A 122 -12.43 -15.04 11.20
N GLU A 123 -13.02 -16.24 11.26
CA GLU A 123 -12.32 -17.45 10.82
C GLU A 123 -12.13 -17.49 9.29
N PRO A 124 -11.06 -18.14 8.78
CA PRO A 124 -10.87 -18.29 7.35
C PRO A 124 -12.03 -19.03 6.68
N TYR A 125 -12.55 -18.45 5.61
CA TYR A 125 -13.60 -19.05 4.80
C TYR A 125 -13.03 -20.11 3.87
N ASN A 126 -13.72 -21.24 3.72
CA ASN A 126 -13.38 -22.22 2.68
C ASN A 126 -14.20 -21.98 1.39
N ARG A 127 -13.84 -22.67 0.31
CA ARG A 127 -14.50 -22.52 -1.01
C ARG A 127 -15.99 -22.84 -0.98
N GLU A 128 -16.37 -23.94 -0.32
CA GLU A 128 -17.77 -24.39 -0.27
C GLU A 128 -18.66 -23.38 0.42
N GLU A 129 -18.16 -22.83 1.53
CA GLU A 129 -18.83 -21.78 2.28
C GLU A 129 -19.02 -20.52 1.44
N ILE A 130 -17.99 -20.08 0.72
CA ILE A 130 -18.08 -18.90 -0.16
C ILE A 130 -19.07 -19.16 -1.31
N CYS A 131 -18.99 -20.32 -1.96
CA CYS A 131 -19.91 -20.70 -3.03
C CYS A 131 -21.36 -20.68 -2.54
N LYS A 132 -21.62 -21.26 -1.36
CA LYS A 132 -22.94 -21.27 -0.74
C LYS A 132 -23.40 -19.86 -0.39
N ALA A 133 -22.53 -19.04 0.18
CA ALA A 133 -22.85 -17.67 0.56
C ALA A 133 -23.20 -16.82 -0.67
N LEU A 134 -22.44 -16.95 -1.76
CA LEU A 134 -22.63 -16.19 -2.99
C LEU A 134 -23.65 -16.79 -3.96
N GLY A 135 -24.13 -18.01 -3.72
CA GLY A 135 -25.04 -18.71 -4.62
C GLY A 135 -24.41 -19.06 -5.98
N ILE A 136 -23.11 -19.38 -6.00
CA ILE A 136 -22.34 -19.69 -7.22
C ILE A 136 -21.83 -21.14 -7.21
N THR A 137 -21.56 -21.70 -8.40
CA THR A 137 -20.96 -23.04 -8.51
C THR A 137 -19.44 -23.03 -8.25
N PRO A 138 -18.80 -24.18 -7.94
CA PRO A 138 -17.35 -24.27 -7.84
C PRO A 138 -16.60 -23.83 -9.11
N GLU A 139 -17.19 -24.05 -10.28
CA GLU A 139 -16.64 -23.62 -11.57
C GLU A 139 -16.68 -22.09 -11.69
N GLN A 140 -17.81 -21.46 -11.33
CA GLN A 140 -17.94 -20.01 -11.29
C GLN A 140 -16.97 -19.39 -10.28
N PHE A 141 -16.83 -19.98 -9.08
CA PHE A 141 -15.84 -19.54 -8.10
C PHE A 141 -14.43 -19.53 -8.69
N SER A 142 -14.04 -20.63 -9.34
CA SER A 142 -12.68 -20.80 -9.89
C SER A 142 -12.40 -19.88 -11.08
N THR A 143 -13.43 -19.56 -11.88
CA THR A 143 -13.28 -18.78 -13.12
C THR A 143 -13.53 -17.28 -12.94
N GLU A 144 -14.44 -16.89 -12.03
CA GLU A 144 -14.82 -15.49 -11.83
C GLU A 144 -14.12 -14.81 -10.65
N LEU A 145 -13.71 -15.59 -9.62
CA LEU A 145 -13.15 -15.02 -8.38
C LEU A 145 -11.64 -15.25 -8.25
N LEU A 146 -11.15 -16.41 -8.65
CA LEU A 146 -9.73 -16.75 -8.57
C LEU A 146 -8.95 -16.26 -9.79
N SER A 147 -7.66 -16.02 -9.56
CA SER A 147 -6.66 -15.75 -10.59
C SER A 147 -5.91 -17.02 -10.96
N ALA A 148 -5.18 -17.01 -12.07
CA ALA A 148 -4.45 -18.19 -12.56
C ALA A 148 -3.51 -18.82 -11.50
N ASN A 149 -2.81 -17.98 -10.73
CA ASN A 149 -1.87 -18.42 -9.69
C ASN A 149 -2.49 -18.56 -8.28
N THR A 150 -3.82 -18.41 -8.13
CA THR A 150 -4.52 -18.62 -6.85
C THR A 150 -5.47 -19.81 -6.90
N GLN A 151 -5.42 -20.61 -7.96
CA GLN A 151 -6.29 -21.77 -8.18
C GLN A 151 -6.10 -22.90 -7.15
N GLN A 152 -5.02 -22.89 -6.38
CA GLN A 152 -4.75 -23.88 -5.33
C GLN A 152 -5.19 -23.41 -3.93
N GLU A 153 -5.62 -22.16 -3.78
CA GLU A 153 -5.99 -21.60 -2.48
C GLU A 153 -7.28 -22.21 -1.94
N THR A 154 -7.26 -22.67 -0.70
CA THR A 154 -8.40 -23.38 -0.09
C THR A 154 -9.10 -22.54 0.97
N HIS A 155 -8.41 -21.56 1.58
CA HIS A 155 -8.89 -20.75 2.70
C HIS A 155 -8.65 -19.27 2.44
N PHE A 156 -9.59 -18.42 2.86
CA PHE A 156 -9.60 -16.98 2.57
C PHE A 156 -9.93 -16.15 3.83
N LYS A 157 -9.06 -15.22 4.21
CA LYS A 157 -9.23 -14.37 5.41
C LYS A 157 -10.02 -13.09 5.11
N LEU A 158 -11.28 -13.25 4.75
CA LEU A 158 -12.13 -12.18 4.21
C LEU A 158 -12.31 -11.01 5.19
N HIS A 159 -12.62 -11.32 6.45
CA HIS A 159 -12.87 -10.32 7.50
C HIS A 159 -11.65 -9.41 7.71
N GLN A 160 -10.47 -10.00 7.90
CA GLN A 160 -9.23 -9.27 8.16
C GLN A 160 -8.84 -8.40 6.97
N ARG A 161 -8.97 -8.91 5.74
CA ARG A 161 -8.63 -8.14 4.53
C ARG A 161 -9.58 -6.96 4.35
N ALA A 162 -10.89 -7.17 4.51
CA ALA A 162 -11.86 -6.09 4.41
C ALA A 162 -11.65 -5.02 5.50
N ARG A 163 -11.43 -5.45 6.75
CA ARG A 163 -11.15 -4.54 7.87
C ARG A 163 -9.88 -3.73 7.64
N HIS A 164 -8.82 -4.35 7.13
CA HIS A 164 -7.61 -3.63 6.71
C HIS A 164 -7.92 -2.58 5.64
N VAL A 165 -8.58 -2.97 4.55
CA VAL A 165 -8.83 -2.07 3.40
C VAL A 165 -9.66 -0.85 3.80
N TYR A 166 -10.78 -1.03 4.50
CA TYR A 166 -11.61 0.11 4.91
C TYR A 166 -10.92 0.97 5.98
N GLY A 167 -10.18 0.33 6.91
CA GLY A 167 -9.39 1.04 7.93
C GLY A 167 -8.28 1.88 7.31
N GLU A 168 -7.54 1.32 6.35
CA GLU A 168 -6.47 2.03 5.63
C GLU A 168 -7.01 3.17 4.77
N ALA A 169 -8.14 2.94 4.08
CA ALA A 169 -8.80 3.98 3.31
C ALA A 169 -9.30 5.14 4.20
N ALA A 170 -9.71 4.88 5.45
CA ALA A 170 -10.04 5.91 6.42
C ALA A 170 -8.78 6.67 6.88
N ARG A 171 -7.69 5.97 7.19
CA ARG A 171 -6.40 6.57 7.59
C ARG A 171 -5.84 7.50 6.52
N VAL A 172 -5.98 7.18 5.23
CA VAL A 172 -5.55 8.07 4.13
C VAL A 172 -6.28 9.42 4.18
N LEU A 173 -7.60 9.41 4.39
CA LEU A 173 -8.39 10.65 4.47
C LEU A 173 -8.06 11.44 5.74
N GLN A 174 -7.85 10.75 6.85
CA GLN A 174 -7.41 11.36 8.10
C GLN A 174 -6.01 12.00 7.94
N PHE A 175 -5.08 11.30 7.29
CA PHE A 175 -3.73 11.81 7.02
C PHE A 175 -3.80 13.09 6.19
N LYS A 176 -4.60 13.09 5.11
CA LYS A 176 -4.82 14.29 4.30
C LYS A 176 -5.43 15.43 5.14
N SER A 177 -6.46 15.15 5.95
CA SER A 177 -7.10 16.17 6.79
C SER A 177 -6.12 16.79 7.80
N VAL A 178 -5.23 15.98 8.38
CA VAL A 178 -4.20 16.45 9.31
C VAL A 178 -3.18 17.33 8.57
N CYS A 179 -2.78 16.96 7.35
CA CYS A 179 -1.96 17.83 6.50
C CYS A 179 -2.65 19.17 6.17
N ASP A 180 -3.93 19.15 5.81
CA ASP A 180 -4.69 20.35 5.43
C ASP A 180 -4.88 21.32 6.62
N SER A 181 -4.98 20.80 7.84
CA SER A 181 -5.18 21.56 9.07
C SER A 181 -3.88 22.06 9.72
N ALA A 182 -2.71 21.70 9.17
CA ALA A 182 -1.39 21.95 9.74
C ALA A 182 -1.26 21.49 11.21
N GLU A 183 -1.98 20.41 11.56
CA GLU A 183 -1.90 19.77 12.87
C GLU A 183 -0.56 19.05 13.10
N SER A 184 -0.33 18.59 14.33
CA SER A 184 0.95 18.01 14.77
C SER A 184 1.44 16.83 13.92
N ILE A 185 2.74 16.84 13.57
CA ILE A 185 3.45 15.70 12.94
C ILE A 185 3.29 14.40 13.73
N GLN A 186 3.06 14.47 15.04
CA GLN A 186 2.82 13.28 15.87
C GLN A 186 1.56 12.54 15.43
N ARG A 187 0.49 13.27 15.08
CA ARG A 187 -0.78 12.66 14.64
C ARG A 187 -0.62 11.90 13.33
N LEU A 188 0.16 12.44 12.40
CA LEU A 188 0.51 11.78 11.16
C LEU A 188 1.37 10.53 11.43
N GLY A 189 2.29 10.61 12.40
CA GLY A 189 3.11 9.48 12.84
C GLY A 189 2.27 8.32 13.40
N ASP A 190 1.29 8.64 14.25
CA ASP A 190 0.35 7.67 14.81
C ASP A 190 -0.44 6.95 13.71
N LEU A 191 -0.90 7.68 12.68
CA LEU A 191 -1.58 7.09 11.52
C LEU A 191 -0.68 6.14 10.73
N MET A 192 0.61 6.48 10.56
CA MET A 192 1.59 5.60 9.91
C MET A 192 1.80 4.31 10.73
N ASN A 193 1.94 4.43 12.05
CA ASN A 193 2.14 3.29 12.94
C ASN A 193 0.91 2.36 12.95
N GLN A 194 -0.30 2.93 12.99
CA GLN A 194 -1.55 2.18 12.87
C GLN A 194 -1.68 1.47 11.52
N SER A 195 -1.22 2.11 10.43
CA SER A 195 -1.15 1.48 9.12
C SER A 195 -0.19 0.29 9.14
N HIS A 196 1.02 0.44 9.71
CA HIS A 196 1.97 -0.66 9.81
C HIS A 196 1.40 -1.86 10.59
N ALA A 197 0.84 -1.61 11.78
CA ALA A 197 0.20 -2.65 12.58
C ALA A 197 -0.93 -3.35 11.80
N SER A 198 -1.74 -2.58 11.07
CA SER A 198 -2.79 -3.15 10.23
C SER A 198 -2.22 -3.98 9.06
N CYS A 199 -1.15 -3.55 8.41
CA CYS A 199 -0.46 -4.33 7.37
C CYS A 199 0.14 -5.63 7.92
N ARG A 200 0.73 -5.59 9.12
CA ARG A 200 1.34 -6.74 9.78
C ARG A 200 0.28 -7.73 10.26
N ASP A 201 -0.72 -7.25 11.00
CA ASP A 201 -1.62 -8.10 11.78
C ASP A 201 -2.91 -8.46 11.02
N LEU A 202 -3.46 -7.53 10.23
CA LEU A 202 -4.71 -7.76 9.48
C LEU A 202 -4.46 -8.11 8.01
N TYR A 203 -3.52 -7.45 7.34
CA TYR A 203 -3.21 -7.76 5.94
C TYR A 203 -2.13 -8.82 5.80
N GLU A 204 -1.40 -9.14 6.87
CA GLU A 204 -0.33 -10.14 6.87
C GLU A 204 0.62 -9.99 5.68
N CYS A 205 1.05 -8.74 5.44
CA CYS A 205 2.00 -8.38 4.37
C CYS A 205 3.29 -7.76 4.91
N SER A 206 3.59 -7.89 6.20
CA SER A 206 4.93 -7.58 6.73
C SER A 206 5.85 -8.80 6.65
N CYS A 207 7.06 -8.66 7.19
CA CYS A 207 7.98 -9.76 7.47
C CYS A 207 8.83 -9.42 8.71
N PRO A 208 9.49 -10.41 9.34
CA PRO A 208 10.29 -10.18 10.55
C PRO A 208 11.34 -9.07 10.40
N GLU A 209 11.98 -8.98 9.24
CA GLU A 209 12.98 -7.95 8.93
C GLU A 209 12.38 -6.56 8.81
N LEU A 210 11.18 -6.43 8.23
CA LEU A 210 10.45 -5.17 8.18
C LEU A 210 10.00 -4.74 9.59
N ASP A 211 9.46 -5.67 10.38
CA ASP A 211 9.01 -5.39 11.74
C ASP A 211 10.18 -4.93 12.62
N GLN A 212 11.32 -5.64 12.54
CA GLN A 212 12.56 -5.25 13.23
C GLN A 212 13.04 -3.87 12.79
N LEU A 213 13.06 -3.59 11.48
CA LEU A 213 13.53 -2.32 10.95
C LEU A 213 12.61 -1.16 11.38
N VAL A 214 11.29 -1.35 11.34
CA VAL A 214 10.31 -0.36 11.79
C VAL A 214 10.49 -0.06 13.27
N ASP A 215 10.64 -1.09 14.11
CA ASP A 215 10.90 -0.93 15.54
C ASP A 215 12.18 -0.15 15.83
N ILE A 216 13.25 -0.42 15.06
CA ILE A 216 14.51 0.32 15.16
C ILE A 216 14.30 1.78 14.76
N CYS A 217 13.61 2.06 13.65
CA CYS A 217 13.33 3.43 13.21
C CYS A 217 12.60 4.23 14.31
N LEU A 218 11.56 3.64 14.91
CA LEU A 218 10.80 4.28 15.98
C LEU A 218 11.69 4.58 17.20
N LYS A 219 12.50 3.62 17.64
CA LYS A 219 13.47 3.80 18.74
C LYS A 219 14.55 4.82 18.42
N SER A 220 14.89 4.98 17.14
CA SER A 220 15.88 5.95 16.64
C SER A 220 15.33 7.35 16.43
N GLY A 221 14.04 7.59 16.71
CA GLY A 221 13.47 8.94 16.78
C GLY A 221 12.54 9.33 15.63
N SER A 222 12.09 8.38 14.79
CA SER A 222 10.95 8.66 13.91
C SER A 222 9.65 8.81 14.71
N VAL A 223 8.77 9.70 14.26
CA VAL A 223 7.43 9.86 14.85
C VAL A 223 6.44 8.82 14.32
N GLY A 224 6.71 8.28 13.13
CA GLY A 224 5.99 7.16 12.57
C GLY A 224 6.84 6.39 11.58
N SER A 225 6.62 5.08 11.50
CA SER A 225 7.32 4.20 10.57
C SER A 225 6.43 3.04 10.14
N ARG A 226 6.51 2.69 8.86
CA ARG A 226 5.73 1.60 8.27
C ARG A 226 6.43 1.01 7.05
N LEU A 227 6.11 -0.25 6.73
CA LEU A 227 6.42 -0.81 5.41
C LEU A 227 5.83 0.06 4.29
N THR A 228 6.42 0.04 3.10
CA THR A 228 5.89 0.71 1.90
C THR A 228 5.96 -0.21 0.67
N GLY A 229 5.05 0.00 -0.29
CA GLY A 229 4.83 -0.93 -1.38
C GLY A 229 4.04 -2.17 -0.94
N ALA A 230 4.27 -3.28 -1.64
CA ALA A 230 3.52 -4.52 -1.43
C ALA A 230 3.79 -5.20 -0.07
N GLY A 231 5.01 -5.04 0.46
CA GLY A 231 5.46 -5.74 1.67
C GLY A 231 6.08 -7.11 1.39
N TRP A 232 6.07 -7.98 2.41
CA TRP A 232 6.82 -9.25 2.51
C TRP A 232 8.33 -9.10 2.25
N GLY A 233 8.87 -7.91 2.56
CA GLY A 233 10.21 -7.47 2.20
C GLY A 233 10.18 -6.05 1.63
N GLY A 234 11.31 -5.61 1.09
CA GLY A 234 11.46 -4.27 0.51
C GLY A 234 11.67 -3.17 1.55
N CYS A 235 10.97 -2.06 1.41
CA CYS A 235 11.29 -0.83 2.15
C CYS A 235 10.29 -0.51 3.25
N ALA A 236 10.77 0.19 4.27
CA ALA A 236 9.99 1.01 5.17
C ALA A 236 10.16 2.49 4.85
N VAL A 237 9.15 3.27 5.22
CA VAL A 237 9.12 4.73 5.16
C VAL A 237 8.90 5.26 6.57
N SER A 238 9.80 6.15 7.00
CA SER A 238 9.80 6.72 8.35
C SER A 238 9.70 8.24 8.26
N MET A 239 8.83 8.84 9.06
CA MET A 239 8.75 10.29 9.19
C MET A 239 9.58 10.72 10.38
N VAL A 240 10.59 11.54 10.13
CA VAL A 240 11.63 11.91 11.10
C VAL A 240 11.64 13.43 11.24
N PRO A 241 11.56 13.98 12.47
CA PRO A 241 11.73 15.41 12.69
C PRO A 241 13.08 15.91 12.14
N ASP A 242 13.08 17.09 11.53
CA ASP A 242 14.25 17.63 10.80
C ASP A 242 15.52 17.64 11.66
N GLU A 243 15.40 18.01 12.93
CA GLU A 243 16.50 18.09 13.88
C GLU A 243 17.07 16.72 14.31
N LYS A 244 16.34 15.63 14.03
CA LYS A 244 16.75 14.26 14.39
C LYS A 244 17.36 13.47 13.25
N VAL A 245 17.28 13.96 12.01
CA VAL A 245 17.63 13.20 10.80
C VAL A 245 19.04 12.60 10.87
N GLU A 246 20.05 13.38 11.22
CA GLU A 246 21.44 12.89 11.28
C GLU A 246 21.60 11.79 12.34
N SER A 247 21.06 12.02 13.55
CA SER A 247 21.11 11.05 14.64
C SER A 247 20.32 9.77 14.33
N PHE A 248 19.19 9.91 13.64
CA PHE A 248 18.34 8.81 13.17
C PHE A 248 19.10 7.94 12.18
N LEU A 249 19.70 8.53 11.13
CA LEU A 249 20.44 7.79 10.10
C LEU A 249 21.59 6.99 10.73
N LYS A 250 22.34 7.61 11.65
CA LYS A 250 23.42 6.96 12.37
C LYS A 250 22.91 5.79 13.23
N ALA A 251 21.85 6.01 14.01
CA ALA A 251 21.31 4.97 14.89
C ALA A 251 20.74 3.78 14.11
N VAL A 252 20.03 4.01 13.01
CA VAL A 252 19.51 2.94 12.15
C VAL A 252 20.65 2.19 11.45
N SER A 253 21.67 2.90 10.96
CA SER A 253 22.90 2.30 10.42
C SER A 253 23.54 1.33 11.43
N GLU A 254 23.75 1.79 12.66
CA GLU A 254 24.39 1.02 13.72
C GLU A 254 23.55 -0.17 14.22
N ALA A 255 22.23 -0.01 14.30
CA ALA A 255 21.34 -1.03 14.86
C ALA A 255 20.89 -2.08 13.84
N TYR A 256 20.71 -1.73 12.56
CA TYR A 256 20.14 -2.64 11.55
C TYR A 256 21.11 -3.07 10.45
N TYR A 257 21.91 -2.13 9.92
CA TYR A 257 22.74 -2.39 8.74
C TYR A 257 24.12 -2.92 9.09
N ARG A 258 24.88 -2.22 9.95
CA ARG A 258 26.26 -2.58 10.32
C ARG A 258 26.43 -3.97 10.94
N PRO A 259 25.48 -4.50 11.74
CA PRO A 259 25.64 -5.83 12.34
C PRO A 259 25.65 -7.00 11.34
N ASP A 260 25.10 -6.85 10.13
CA ASP A 260 25.13 -7.86 9.06
C ASP A 260 26.00 -7.37 7.90
N PRO A 261 27.12 -8.05 7.55
CA PRO A 261 28.01 -7.64 6.47
C PRO A 261 27.33 -7.46 5.10
N ARG A 262 26.29 -8.22 4.80
CA ARG A 262 25.53 -8.09 3.55
C ARG A 262 24.71 -6.80 3.55
N ARG A 263 24.05 -6.48 4.67
CA ARG A 263 23.28 -5.23 4.81
C ARG A 263 24.21 -4.02 4.83
N ALA A 264 25.34 -4.10 5.53
CA ALA A 264 26.37 -3.07 5.54
C ALA A 264 26.88 -2.73 4.13
N GLY A 265 27.08 -3.76 3.28
CA GLY A 265 27.48 -3.57 1.88
C GLY A 265 26.44 -2.82 1.02
N MET A 266 25.18 -2.80 1.42
CA MET A 266 24.06 -2.16 0.71
C MET A 266 23.56 -0.89 1.39
N GLU A 267 24.15 -0.45 2.50
CA GLU A 267 23.60 0.63 3.34
C GLU A 267 23.39 1.93 2.56
N LYS A 268 24.37 2.35 1.75
CA LYS A 268 24.34 3.61 0.99
C LYS A 268 23.15 3.74 0.03
N GLN A 269 22.66 2.61 -0.49
CA GLN A 269 21.49 2.55 -1.39
C GLN A 269 20.20 2.18 -0.64
N SER A 270 20.33 1.77 0.62
CA SER A 270 19.22 1.22 1.41
C SER A 270 18.68 2.20 2.43
N LEU A 271 19.44 3.20 2.87
CA LEU A 271 19.04 4.18 3.89
C LEU A 271 19.27 5.61 3.39
N PHE A 272 18.20 6.34 3.07
CA PHE A 272 18.32 7.68 2.50
C PHE A 272 17.10 8.57 2.75
N VAL A 273 17.33 9.88 2.81
CA VAL A 273 16.28 10.90 2.91
C VAL A 273 15.64 11.10 1.52
N SER A 274 14.31 11.22 1.49
CA SER A 274 13.54 11.46 0.27
C SER A 274 12.63 12.68 0.42
N LYS A 275 12.40 13.38 -0.70
CA LYS A 275 11.46 14.49 -0.84
C LYS A 275 10.58 14.24 -2.07
N PRO A 276 9.37 14.81 -2.15
CA PRO A 276 8.50 14.61 -3.31
C PRO A 276 9.18 15.05 -4.61
N GLY A 277 9.43 14.07 -5.49
CA GLY A 277 10.04 14.26 -6.80
C GLY A 277 9.03 14.65 -7.88
N GLY A 278 9.53 15.00 -9.07
CA GLY A 278 8.68 15.16 -10.25
C GLY A 278 8.35 13.82 -10.91
N GLY A 279 7.25 13.77 -11.65
CA GLY A 279 6.87 12.59 -12.45
C GLY A 279 7.66 12.48 -13.76
N ALA A 280 7.27 11.50 -14.57
CA ALA A 280 7.87 11.18 -15.86
C ALA A 280 7.93 12.40 -16.79
N ALA A 281 9.08 12.55 -17.46
CA ALA A 281 9.41 13.63 -18.37
C ALA A 281 10.23 13.11 -19.55
N ILE A 282 10.23 13.87 -20.64
CA ILE A 282 11.06 13.63 -21.83
C ILE A 282 12.19 14.64 -21.77
N PHE A 283 13.43 14.17 -21.90
CA PHE A 283 14.60 15.03 -22.06
C PHE A 283 14.92 15.11 -23.55
N ILE A 284 15.01 16.33 -24.06
CA ILE A 284 15.40 16.61 -25.45
C ILE A 284 16.77 17.26 -25.37
N GLU A 285 17.75 16.68 -26.05
CA GLU A 285 19.06 17.29 -26.23
C GLU A 285 18.95 18.30 -27.37
N GLU A 286 19.34 19.55 -27.10
CA GLU A 286 19.39 20.63 -28.10
C GLU A 286 20.66 20.53 -28.96
#